data_AF-A0A2A3D965-F1
#
_entry.id   AF-A0A2A3D965-F1
#
_cell.length_a   1.000
_cell.length_b   1.000
_cell.length_c   1.000
_cell.angle_alpha   90.00
_cell.angle_beta   90.00
_cell.angle_gamma   90.00
#
_symmetry.space_group_name_H-M   'P 1'
#
loop_
_entity.id
_entity.type
_entity.pdbx_description
1 polymer ?
#
loop_
_entity_poly.entity_id
_entity_poly.type
_entity_poly.pdbx_seq_one_letter_code
_entity_poly.pdbx_strand_id
1 'polypeptide(L)'
;MTGATTRFAGIATRRTAAAKGGIASICSAHPLVIEATLRHGARNGADVLIEATCNQVNHEGGYTGMIPAAFRAFVETHAGRTGFPLDRLMLGGDHLGPNPWKHLPAAEAMNKAAAMIDAYASAGFTKLHLDTSMACADDSAALADETIAARAAELAAVAEAAVARSGGEKPVYIIGTEVPVPGGALEALDHMRVTEPADALRTVELHRQAFSRLGLDAAFARAVGVVVQPGVEFGNADIIAYAPWKATKLVAALESMPQFVFEAHSTDYQPAEALAALVRDGFAILKVGPWLTFALREALYGLSHIADELAPDPSREGLPAAMERAMLASPGNWQKYYPGTPGEQRLQRHFSLSDRIRYYWPSPDAQHATETLLAALGDREIPRPLISQYLGHLDAEVGAGRIEPTAHELLIASVTRILDIYRSATNP
;
A
#
# COMPACT_ATOMS: atom_id res chain seq x y z
N MET A 1 -11.58 16.61 -13.51
CA MET A 1 -11.31 15.24 -13.07
C MET A 1 -10.22 14.65 -13.95
N THR A 2 -9.16 14.05 -13.41
CA THR A 2 -8.29 13.17 -14.21
C THR A 2 -9.14 12.06 -14.79
N GLY A 3 -8.75 11.52 -15.94
CA GLY A 3 -9.48 10.40 -16.53
C GLY A 3 -9.58 9.21 -15.56
N ALA A 4 -8.50 8.93 -14.83
CA ALA A 4 -8.43 7.83 -13.87
C ALA A 4 -9.42 7.97 -12.71
N THR A 5 -9.50 9.14 -12.05
CA THR A 5 -10.41 9.33 -10.91
C THR A 5 -11.87 9.16 -11.32
N THR A 6 -12.28 9.72 -12.46
CA THR A 6 -13.66 9.53 -12.96
C THR A 6 -13.96 8.07 -13.25
N ARG A 7 -13.02 7.35 -13.89
CA ARG A 7 -13.16 5.91 -14.13
C ARG A 7 -13.18 5.11 -12.84
N PHE A 8 -12.41 5.50 -11.83
CA PHE A 8 -12.40 4.86 -10.51
C PHE A 8 -13.72 5.09 -9.75
N ALA A 9 -14.28 6.29 -9.77
CA ALA A 9 -15.54 6.62 -9.10
C ALA A 9 -16.71 5.71 -9.53
N GLY A 10 -16.68 5.18 -10.76
CA GLY A 10 -17.66 4.22 -11.27
C GLY A 10 -17.44 2.75 -10.87
N ILE A 11 -16.50 2.44 -9.96
CA ILE A 11 -16.13 1.06 -9.61
C ILE A 11 -17.31 0.25 -9.03
N ALA A 12 -18.13 0.86 -8.17
CA ALA A 12 -19.31 0.21 -7.62
C ALA A 12 -20.39 -0.04 -8.68
N THR A 13 -20.57 0.90 -9.62
CA THR A 13 -21.49 0.73 -10.76
C THR A 13 -21.06 -0.41 -11.68
N ARG A 14 -19.75 -0.59 -11.92
CA ARG A 14 -19.25 -1.73 -12.71
C ARG A 14 -19.55 -3.07 -12.02
N ARG A 15 -19.34 -3.15 -10.70
CA ARG A 15 -19.69 -4.32 -9.89
C ARG A 15 -21.16 -4.71 -10.07
N THR A 16 -22.09 -3.75 -9.92
CA THR A 16 -23.53 -4.04 -10.00
C THR A 16 -24.00 -4.38 -11.41
N ALA A 17 -23.31 -3.89 -12.45
CA ALA A 17 -23.55 -4.24 -13.84
C ALA A 17 -23.00 -5.62 -14.25
N ALA A 18 -22.54 -6.44 -13.29
CA ALA A 18 -21.83 -7.71 -13.51
C ALA A 18 -20.55 -7.60 -14.37
N ALA A 19 -20.04 -6.39 -14.58
CA ALA A 19 -18.72 -6.16 -15.14
C ALA A 19 -17.70 -6.47 -14.05
N LYS A 20 -17.05 -7.63 -14.15
CA LYS A 20 -15.98 -8.03 -13.24
C LYS A 20 -14.78 -7.11 -13.46
N GLY A 21 -14.21 -6.62 -12.37
CA GLY A 21 -13.03 -5.77 -12.42
C GLY A 21 -12.75 -5.14 -11.06
N GLY A 22 -11.48 -4.86 -10.83
CA GLY A 22 -10.99 -4.19 -9.64
C GLY A 22 -9.82 -3.29 -9.98
N ILE A 23 -9.08 -2.89 -8.96
CA ILE A 23 -7.85 -2.13 -9.11
C ILE A 23 -6.87 -2.51 -8.01
N ALA A 24 -5.62 -2.69 -8.41
CA ALA A 24 -4.51 -2.82 -7.48
C ALA A 24 -4.15 -1.43 -6.93
N SER A 25 -4.17 -1.29 -5.61
CA SER A 25 -3.71 -0.09 -4.93
C SER A 25 -2.28 -0.31 -4.46
N ILE A 26 -1.34 0.44 -5.05
CA ILE A 26 0.09 0.28 -4.80
C ILE A 26 0.52 1.18 -3.65
N CYS A 27 0.69 0.60 -2.46
CA CYS A 27 1.02 1.30 -1.22
C CYS A 27 2.53 1.30 -0.93
N SER A 28 3.33 1.93 -1.79
CA SER A 28 4.79 1.98 -1.64
C SER A 28 5.34 3.35 -1.98
N ALA A 29 6.41 3.75 -1.28
CA ALA A 29 7.18 4.96 -1.56
C ALA A 29 8.57 4.65 -2.17
N HIS A 30 8.86 3.37 -2.44
CA HIS A 30 10.17 2.98 -2.95
C HIS A 30 10.32 3.35 -4.44
N PRO A 31 11.37 4.08 -4.86
CA PRO A 31 11.53 4.55 -6.25
C PRO A 31 11.41 3.44 -7.31
N LEU A 32 12.10 2.31 -7.12
CA LEU A 32 12.03 1.18 -8.04
C LEU A 32 10.64 0.51 -8.10
N VAL A 33 9.87 0.53 -7.01
CA VAL A 33 8.49 0.01 -7.01
C VAL A 33 7.56 0.94 -7.77
N ILE A 34 7.70 2.26 -7.57
CA ILE A 34 6.96 3.28 -8.32
C ILE A 34 7.29 3.18 -9.82
N GLU A 35 8.56 3.06 -10.17
CA GLU A 35 8.99 2.89 -11.55
C GLU A 35 8.41 1.62 -12.19
N ALA A 36 8.54 0.46 -11.53
CA ALA A 36 7.97 -0.79 -12.03
C ALA A 36 6.46 -0.68 -12.23
N THR A 37 5.76 -0.03 -11.30
CA THR A 37 4.32 0.22 -11.37
C THR A 37 3.93 1.06 -12.58
N LEU A 38 4.65 2.15 -12.83
CA LEU A 38 4.35 3.05 -13.95
C LEU A 38 4.70 2.42 -15.30
N ARG A 39 5.84 1.72 -15.40
CA ARG A 39 6.20 0.92 -16.58
C ARG A 39 5.14 -0.14 -16.87
N HIS A 40 4.69 -0.86 -15.84
CA HIS A 40 3.64 -1.87 -15.96
C HIS A 40 2.30 -1.28 -16.42
N GLY A 41 1.89 -0.15 -15.83
CA GLY A 41 0.67 0.56 -16.24
C GLY A 41 0.74 1.06 -17.69
N ALA A 42 1.88 1.60 -18.12
CA ALA A 42 2.11 2.08 -19.49
C ALA A 42 2.03 0.91 -20.49
N ARG A 43 2.78 -0.17 -20.23
CA ARG A 43 2.80 -1.38 -21.07
C ARG A 43 1.41 -1.97 -21.29
N ASN A 44 0.58 -1.94 -20.27
CA ASN A 44 -0.73 -2.59 -20.30
C ASN A 44 -1.88 -1.66 -20.69
N GLY A 45 -1.61 -0.37 -20.91
CA GLY A 45 -2.69 0.60 -21.06
C GLY A 45 -3.65 0.52 -19.86
N ALA A 46 -3.14 0.41 -18.62
CA ALA A 46 -3.93 0.35 -17.37
C ALA A 46 -3.83 1.65 -16.55
N ASP A 47 -4.89 1.96 -15.80
CA ASP A 47 -4.86 3.07 -14.83
C ASP A 47 -4.04 2.63 -13.63
N VAL A 48 -3.28 3.55 -13.04
CA VAL A 48 -2.37 3.28 -11.91
C VAL A 48 -2.83 4.04 -10.69
N LEU A 49 -3.09 3.31 -9.61
CA LEU A 49 -3.36 3.87 -8.28
C LEU A 49 -2.14 3.67 -7.39
N ILE A 50 -1.50 4.77 -7.00
CA ILE A 50 -0.40 4.79 -6.03
C ILE A 50 -0.89 5.50 -4.77
N GLU A 51 -0.73 4.86 -3.62
CA GLU A 51 -1.13 5.41 -2.32
C GLU A 51 0.05 5.64 -1.39
N ALA A 52 -0.02 6.73 -0.63
CA ALA A 52 0.88 7.00 0.49
C ALA A 52 0.12 6.92 1.82
N THR A 53 0.68 6.21 2.79
CA THR A 53 0.14 6.16 4.16
C THR A 53 0.43 7.45 4.92
N CYS A 54 -0.39 7.75 5.93
CA CYS A 54 -0.19 8.87 6.87
C CYS A 54 1.19 8.89 7.56
N ASN A 55 1.83 7.72 7.72
CA ASN A 55 3.17 7.61 8.29
C ASN A 55 4.28 7.86 7.24
N GLN A 56 4.06 7.47 5.99
CA GLN A 56 5.01 7.68 4.89
C GLN A 56 5.16 9.16 4.57
N VAL A 57 4.03 9.80 4.29
CA VAL A 57 3.93 11.15 3.75
C VAL A 57 2.87 11.88 4.56
N ASN A 58 3.21 13.02 5.14
CA ASN A 58 2.26 13.90 5.81
C ASN A 58 2.76 15.34 5.76
N HIS A 59 2.00 16.28 6.29
CA HIS A 59 2.34 17.71 6.27
C HIS A 59 3.68 18.04 6.99
N GLU A 60 4.22 17.12 7.79
CA GLU A 60 5.49 17.23 8.50
C GLU A 60 6.62 16.41 7.84
N GLY A 61 6.33 15.73 6.72
CA GLY A 61 7.28 14.93 5.95
C GLY A 61 7.20 13.41 6.19
N GLY A 62 6.53 12.95 7.25
CA GLY A 62 6.52 11.54 7.63
C GLY A 62 7.93 10.93 7.77
N TYR A 63 8.06 9.61 7.62
CA TYR A 63 9.40 8.98 7.63
C TYR A 63 10.14 9.11 6.28
N THR A 64 9.46 9.50 5.21
CA THR A 64 10.09 9.70 3.90
C THR A 64 10.74 11.07 3.74
N GLY A 65 10.44 12.02 4.64
CA GLY A 65 10.80 13.43 4.50
C GLY A 65 9.96 14.17 3.45
N MET A 66 8.97 13.53 2.83
CA MET A 66 8.13 14.13 1.79
C MET A 66 6.80 14.62 2.35
N ILE A 67 6.43 15.85 2.01
CA ILE A 67 5.04 16.33 2.10
C ILE A 67 4.24 15.83 0.88
N PRO A 68 2.89 15.82 0.90
CA PRO A 68 2.07 15.30 -0.20
C PRO A 68 2.40 15.90 -1.58
N ALA A 69 2.65 17.21 -1.66
CA ALA A 69 3.06 17.86 -2.90
C ALA A 69 4.41 17.35 -3.43
N ALA A 70 5.37 17.07 -2.54
CA ALA A 70 6.66 16.50 -2.91
C ALA A 70 6.52 15.05 -3.39
N PHE A 71 5.68 14.24 -2.72
CA PHE A 71 5.39 12.87 -3.16
C PHE A 71 4.72 12.84 -4.53
N ARG A 72 3.77 13.75 -4.79
CA ARG A 72 3.18 13.91 -6.13
C ARG A 72 4.25 14.23 -7.18
N ALA A 73 5.07 15.25 -6.97
CA ALA A 73 6.12 15.63 -7.90
C ALA A 73 7.13 14.50 -8.15
N PHE A 74 7.44 13.74 -7.10
CA PHE A 74 8.26 12.53 -7.18
C PHE A 74 7.64 11.49 -8.11
N VAL A 75 6.37 11.12 -7.91
CA VAL A 75 5.68 10.14 -8.78
C VAL A 75 5.53 10.67 -10.22
N GLU A 76 5.17 11.94 -10.42
CA GLU A 76 5.04 12.57 -11.74
C GLU A 76 6.38 12.59 -12.49
N THR A 77 7.50 12.77 -11.79
CA THR A 77 8.84 12.68 -12.38
C THR A 77 9.13 11.27 -12.90
N HIS A 78 8.78 10.24 -12.12
CA HIS A 78 8.90 8.85 -12.58
C HIS A 78 7.94 8.54 -13.74
N ALA A 79 6.74 9.12 -13.74
CA ALA A 79 5.78 8.96 -14.84
C ALA A 79 6.33 9.56 -16.14
N GLY A 80 6.93 10.76 -16.09
CA GLY A 80 7.59 11.37 -17.24
C GLY A 80 8.75 10.53 -17.78
N ARG A 81 9.60 9.97 -16.91
CA ARG A 81 10.73 9.10 -17.30
C ARG A 81 10.28 7.79 -17.94
N THR A 82 9.16 7.24 -17.50
CA THR A 82 8.61 5.96 -18.00
C THR A 82 7.62 6.13 -19.14
N GLY A 83 7.32 7.38 -19.55
CA GLY A 83 6.31 7.68 -20.57
C GLY A 83 4.88 7.38 -20.12
N PHE A 84 4.63 7.28 -18.82
CA PHE A 84 3.29 7.00 -18.30
C PHE A 84 2.38 8.25 -18.38
N PRO A 85 1.18 8.15 -18.95
CA PRO A 85 0.29 9.29 -19.14
C PRO A 85 -0.39 9.73 -17.82
N LEU A 86 -0.21 11.00 -17.44
CA LEU A 86 -0.68 11.53 -16.15
C LEU A 86 -2.21 11.52 -15.98
N ASP A 87 -3.00 11.53 -17.06
CA ASP A 87 -4.46 11.41 -16.98
C ASP A 87 -4.93 10.01 -16.52
N ARG A 88 -4.00 9.05 -16.47
CA ARG A 88 -4.20 7.67 -16.03
C ARG A 88 -3.56 7.38 -14.67
N LEU A 89 -2.92 8.38 -14.07
CA LEU A 89 -2.37 8.32 -12.73
C LEU A 89 -3.43 8.78 -11.72
N MET A 90 -3.60 7.99 -10.67
CA MET A 90 -4.39 8.34 -9.49
C MET A 90 -3.49 8.27 -8.26
N LEU A 91 -3.54 9.32 -7.44
CA LEU A 91 -2.84 9.38 -6.16
C LEU A 91 -3.85 9.28 -5.03
N GLY A 92 -3.60 8.34 -4.11
CA GLY A 92 -4.43 8.14 -2.93
C GLY A 92 -3.67 8.34 -1.62
N GLY A 93 -4.41 8.67 -0.57
CA GLY A 93 -3.91 8.68 0.79
C GLY A 93 -4.56 7.59 1.61
N ASP A 94 -3.73 6.84 2.34
CA ASP A 94 -4.12 5.66 3.09
C ASP A 94 -4.09 5.88 4.61
N HIS A 95 -5.11 5.37 5.30
CA HIS A 95 -5.36 5.54 6.73
C HIS A 95 -5.18 7.00 7.19
N LEU A 96 -5.80 7.95 6.48
CA LEU A 96 -5.68 9.36 6.81
C LEU A 96 -6.54 9.68 8.03
N GLY A 97 -5.86 10.01 9.12
CA GLY A 97 -6.46 10.35 10.40
C GLY A 97 -5.41 10.56 11.49
N PRO A 98 -5.76 10.40 12.78
CA PRO A 98 -4.89 10.74 13.89
C PRO A 98 -3.76 9.72 14.15
N ASN A 99 -3.66 8.63 13.39
CA ASN A 99 -2.75 7.51 13.69
C ASN A 99 -1.29 7.90 13.99
N PRO A 100 -0.60 8.77 13.21
CA PRO A 100 0.77 9.18 13.52
C PRO A 100 0.90 9.95 14.85
N TRP A 101 -0.19 10.58 15.29
CA TRP A 101 -0.25 11.45 16.48
C TRP A 101 -1.16 10.89 17.58
N LYS A 102 -1.52 9.60 17.55
CA LYS A 102 -2.44 8.98 18.53
C LYS A 102 -1.94 9.00 19.98
N HIS A 103 -0.66 9.30 20.18
CA HIS A 103 -0.06 9.50 21.50
C HIS A 103 -0.34 10.90 22.08
N LEU A 104 -0.94 11.81 21.31
CA LEU A 104 -1.41 13.12 21.75
C LEU A 104 -2.88 13.07 22.17
N PRO A 105 -3.39 14.10 22.89
CA PRO A 105 -4.83 14.27 23.10
C PRO A 105 -5.61 14.38 21.78
N ALA A 106 -6.85 13.92 21.76
CA ALA A 106 -7.69 13.78 20.57
C ALA A 106 -7.83 15.09 19.79
N ALA A 107 -8.04 16.21 20.48
CA ALA A 107 -8.15 17.52 19.84
C ALA A 107 -6.87 17.91 19.08
N GLU A 108 -5.70 17.66 19.67
CA GLU A 108 -4.40 17.95 19.04
C GLU A 108 -4.12 17.00 17.87
N ALA A 109 -4.38 15.70 18.06
CA ALA A 109 -4.20 14.69 17.02
C ALA A 109 -5.12 14.95 15.81
N MET A 110 -6.36 15.37 16.04
CA MET A 110 -7.31 15.74 14.98
C MET A 110 -6.92 17.02 14.25
N ASN A 111 -6.34 18.01 14.95
CA ASN A 111 -5.78 19.20 14.27
C ASN A 111 -4.63 18.82 13.33
N LYS A 112 -3.76 17.88 13.73
CA LYS A 112 -2.70 17.35 12.86
C LYS A 112 -3.27 16.54 11.69
N ALA A 113 -4.30 15.73 11.94
CA ALA A 113 -5.00 14.98 10.90
C ALA A 113 -5.67 15.93 9.88
N ALA A 114 -6.29 17.02 10.33
CA ALA A 114 -6.85 18.05 9.45
C ALA A 114 -5.78 18.71 8.58
N ALA A 115 -4.65 19.13 9.18
CA ALA A 115 -3.53 19.69 8.41
C ALA A 115 -2.97 18.72 7.37
N MET A 116 -2.92 17.42 7.70
CA MET A 116 -2.54 16.37 6.75
C MET A 116 -3.56 16.26 5.60
N ILE A 117 -4.86 16.13 5.91
CA ILE A 117 -5.91 16.04 4.88
C ILE A 117 -5.88 17.25 3.96
N ASP A 118 -5.72 18.45 4.52
CA ASP A 118 -5.60 19.69 3.75
C ASP A 118 -4.43 19.64 2.76
N ALA A 119 -3.27 19.15 3.21
CA ALA A 119 -2.08 18.99 2.38
C ALA A 119 -2.26 17.94 1.27
N TYR A 120 -2.91 16.81 1.56
CA TYR A 120 -3.22 15.77 0.56
C TYR A 120 -4.20 16.29 -0.49
N ALA A 121 -5.32 16.87 -0.06
CA ALA A 121 -6.33 17.41 -0.96
C ALA A 121 -5.78 18.57 -1.82
N SER A 122 -5.04 19.50 -1.22
CA SER A 122 -4.39 20.62 -1.94
C SER A 122 -3.32 20.16 -2.92
N ALA A 123 -2.63 19.05 -2.64
CA ALA A 123 -1.68 18.43 -3.57
C ALA A 123 -2.37 17.68 -4.72
N GLY A 124 -3.71 17.57 -4.71
CA GLY A 124 -4.49 16.90 -5.77
C GLY A 124 -4.53 15.38 -5.64
N PHE A 125 -4.44 14.84 -4.42
CA PHE A 125 -4.79 13.46 -4.16
C PHE A 125 -6.30 13.29 -4.27
N THR A 126 -6.73 12.28 -5.03
CA THR A 126 -8.13 12.13 -5.45
C THR A 126 -8.80 10.90 -4.88
N LYS A 127 -8.07 10.00 -4.20
CA LYS A 127 -8.63 8.95 -3.35
C LYS A 127 -8.22 9.21 -1.90
N LEU A 128 -9.16 9.39 -0.99
CA LEU A 128 -8.87 9.64 0.42
C LEU A 128 -9.52 8.58 1.29
N HIS A 129 -8.71 7.72 1.93
CA HIS A 129 -9.18 6.81 2.97
C HIS A 129 -9.20 7.53 4.31
N LEU A 130 -10.40 7.78 4.84
CA LEU A 130 -10.61 8.47 6.12
C LEU A 130 -10.75 7.45 7.24
N ASP A 131 -9.69 7.29 8.03
CA ASP A 131 -9.65 6.35 9.15
C ASP A 131 -9.34 7.08 10.47
N THR A 132 -10.38 7.19 11.28
CA THR A 132 -10.37 7.85 12.59
C THR A 132 -10.68 6.87 13.73
N SER A 133 -10.48 5.58 13.49
CA SER A 133 -10.80 4.49 14.41
C SER A 133 -9.84 4.34 15.60
N MET A 134 -8.64 4.92 15.48
CA MET A 134 -7.60 4.83 16.50
C MET A 134 -7.90 5.77 17.69
N ALA A 135 -7.93 5.21 18.90
CA ALA A 135 -8.00 5.99 20.14
C ALA A 135 -6.77 6.88 20.33
N CYS A 136 -6.99 8.14 20.67
CA CYS A 136 -5.97 9.09 21.10
C CYS A 136 -5.71 8.97 22.63
N ALA A 137 -4.76 9.74 23.16
CA ALA A 137 -4.28 9.56 24.55
C ALA A 137 -5.35 9.75 25.64
N ASP A 138 -6.35 10.58 25.39
CA ASP A 138 -7.47 10.91 26.29
C ASP A 138 -8.81 10.28 25.86
N ASP A 139 -8.81 9.47 24.81
CA ASP A 139 -9.98 8.69 24.41
C ASP A 139 -10.18 7.47 25.32
N SER A 140 -11.40 6.94 25.32
CA SER A 140 -11.64 5.59 25.83
C SER A 140 -10.86 4.57 24.99
N ALA A 141 -10.37 3.50 25.64
CA ALA A 141 -9.56 2.46 24.98
C ALA A 141 -10.25 1.83 23.75
N ALA A 142 -11.59 1.77 23.76
CA ALA A 142 -12.41 1.51 22.57
C ALA A 142 -13.20 2.79 22.25
N LEU A 143 -13.02 3.33 21.04
CA LEU A 143 -13.81 4.44 20.53
C LEU A 143 -15.22 3.97 20.15
N ALA A 144 -16.22 4.82 20.40
CA ALA A 144 -17.57 4.58 19.90
C ALA A 144 -17.63 4.81 18.38
N ASP A 145 -18.34 3.96 17.64
CA ASP A 145 -18.50 4.06 16.18
C ASP A 145 -19.02 5.44 15.73
N GLU A 146 -19.89 6.05 16.54
CA GLU A 146 -20.43 7.39 16.29
C GLU A 146 -19.33 8.48 16.33
N THR A 147 -18.36 8.33 17.25
CA THR A 147 -17.19 9.23 17.34
C THR A 147 -16.27 9.05 16.15
N ILE A 148 -16.03 7.80 15.73
CA ILE A 148 -15.22 7.47 14.55
C ILE A 148 -15.84 8.15 13.33
N ALA A 149 -17.13 7.93 13.08
CA ALA A 149 -17.86 8.51 11.96
C ALA A 149 -17.88 10.05 11.98
N ALA A 150 -18.05 10.66 13.16
CA ALA A 150 -18.02 12.11 13.32
C ALA A 150 -16.64 12.70 12.94
N ARG A 151 -15.55 12.13 13.45
CA ARG A 151 -14.18 12.55 13.11
C ARG A 151 -13.89 12.39 11.62
N ALA A 152 -14.35 11.30 10.99
CA ALA A 152 -14.18 11.09 9.55
C ALA A 152 -14.93 12.17 8.74
N ALA A 153 -16.15 12.54 9.14
CA ALA A 153 -16.91 13.61 8.49
C ALA A 153 -16.24 14.99 8.63
N GLU A 154 -15.64 15.28 9.79
CA GLU A 154 -14.84 16.50 10.00
C GLU A 154 -13.64 16.56 9.04
N LEU A 155 -12.91 15.46 8.89
CA LEU A 155 -11.80 15.37 7.93
C LEU A 155 -12.29 15.49 6.48
N ALA A 156 -13.45 14.92 6.14
CA ALA A 156 -14.04 15.10 4.81
C ALA A 156 -14.37 16.58 4.52
N ALA A 157 -14.87 17.33 5.51
CA ALA A 157 -15.11 18.77 5.39
C ALA A 157 -13.83 19.55 5.08
N VAL A 158 -12.72 19.18 5.72
CA VAL A 158 -11.40 19.78 5.46
C VAL A 158 -10.95 19.50 4.03
N ALA A 159 -11.08 18.26 3.55
CA ALA A 159 -10.75 17.91 2.17
C ALA A 159 -11.57 18.72 1.15
N GLU A 160 -12.89 18.82 1.33
CA GLU A 160 -13.77 19.60 0.44
C GLU A 160 -13.42 21.09 0.45
N ALA A 161 -13.11 21.66 1.61
CA ALA A 161 -12.68 23.04 1.74
C ALA A 161 -11.34 23.29 1.04
N ALA A 162 -10.37 22.38 1.19
CA ALA A 162 -9.07 22.48 0.53
C ALA A 162 -9.20 22.45 -1.00
N VAL A 163 -10.04 21.57 -1.54
CA VAL A 163 -10.34 21.51 -2.98
C VAL A 163 -11.05 22.77 -3.46
N ALA A 164 -12.04 23.27 -2.71
CA ALA A 164 -12.73 24.51 -3.07
C ALA A 164 -11.79 25.72 -3.14
N ARG A 165 -10.77 25.78 -2.26
CA ARG A 165 -9.75 26.84 -2.27
C ARG A 165 -8.75 26.68 -3.41
N SER A 166 -8.30 25.46 -3.69
CA SER A 166 -7.27 25.18 -4.70
C SER A 166 -7.81 25.07 -6.13
N GLY A 167 -9.13 24.93 -6.31
CA GLY A 167 -9.75 24.69 -7.61
C GLY A 167 -9.45 23.29 -8.16
N GLY A 168 -9.02 22.37 -7.29
CA GLY A 168 -8.64 21.01 -7.65
C GLY A 168 -9.82 20.10 -8.00
N GLU A 169 -9.50 18.84 -8.27
CA GLU A 169 -10.51 17.79 -8.43
C GLU A 169 -11.08 17.36 -7.08
N LYS A 170 -12.39 17.14 -7.01
CA LYS A 170 -13.03 16.58 -5.82
C LYS A 170 -12.64 15.12 -5.63
N PRO A 171 -12.25 14.71 -4.41
CA PRO A 171 -11.84 13.34 -4.15
C PRO A 171 -13.04 12.40 -4.10
N VAL A 172 -12.74 11.12 -4.26
CA VAL A 172 -13.55 10.00 -3.78
C VAL A 172 -13.07 9.57 -2.41
N TYR A 173 -13.98 9.01 -1.61
CA TYR A 173 -13.68 8.61 -0.24
C TYR A 173 -13.77 7.10 -0.05
N ILE A 174 -12.91 6.60 0.81
CA ILE A 174 -13.01 5.28 1.42
C ILE A 174 -13.20 5.50 2.92
N ILE A 175 -14.11 4.75 3.54
CA ILE A 175 -14.42 4.84 4.97
C ILE A 175 -14.20 3.51 5.66
N GLY A 176 -14.26 3.54 6.99
CA GLY A 176 -14.10 2.35 7.82
C GLY A 176 -12.63 2.04 8.08
N THR A 177 -12.44 0.94 8.78
CA THR A 177 -11.15 0.33 9.06
C THR A 177 -11.40 -1.17 9.04
N GLU A 178 -10.35 -1.95 8.94
CA GLU A 178 -10.43 -3.37 9.14
C GLU A 178 -10.86 -3.67 10.60
N VAL A 179 -12.08 -4.20 10.78
CA VAL A 179 -12.64 -4.53 12.09
C VAL A 179 -12.77 -6.06 12.23
N PRO A 180 -12.17 -6.68 13.27
CA PRO A 180 -11.30 -6.07 14.29
C PRO A 180 -9.97 -5.57 13.70
N VAL A 181 -9.37 -4.54 14.32
CA VAL A 181 -8.07 -4.02 13.90
C VAL A 181 -7.07 -5.18 13.91
N PRO A 182 -6.44 -5.53 12.78
CA PRO A 182 -5.46 -6.58 12.71
C PRO A 182 -4.30 -6.18 13.59
N GLY A 183 -3.88 -7.13 14.43
CA GLY A 183 -2.70 -6.96 15.26
C GLY A 183 -1.40 -6.83 14.44
N GLY A 184 -1.45 -6.98 13.11
CA GLY A 184 -0.25 -7.21 12.32
C GLY A 184 0.55 -8.38 12.89
N ALA A 185 1.83 -8.47 12.54
CA ALA A 185 2.72 -9.55 13.00
C ALA A 185 2.93 -9.65 14.53
N LEU A 186 2.26 -8.81 15.34
CA LEU A 186 2.31 -8.80 16.80
C LEU A 186 1.27 -9.72 17.46
N GLU A 187 0.15 -10.03 16.79
CA GLU A 187 -0.83 -10.99 17.31
C GLU A 187 -0.68 -12.32 16.58
N ALA A 188 -0.85 -13.43 17.31
CA ALA A 188 -0.95 -14.72 16.67
C ALA A 188 -2.12 -14.66 15.66
N LEU A 189 -1.84 -15.06 14.41
CA LEU A 189 -2.81 -15.14 13.30
C LEU A 189 -4.10 -15.90 13.66
N ASP A 190 -4.10 -16.64 14.77
CA ASP A 190 -5.22 -17.39 15.35
C ASP A 190 -6.43 -16.53 15.80
N HIS A 191 -6.30 -15.20 15.85
CA HIS A 191 -7.40 -14.31 16.29
C HIS A 191 -8.07 -13.51 15.17
N MET A 192 -7.63 -13.65 13.92
CA MET A 192 -8.22 -12.93 12.80
C MET A 192 -9.65 -13.39 12.52
N ARG A 193 -10.58 -12.43 12.45
CA ARG A 193 -12.01 -12.65 12.19
C ARG A 193 -12.47 -11.86 10.98
N VAL A 194 -13.27 -12.50 10.14
CA VAL A 194 -13.98 -11.82 9.05
C VAL A 194 -14.93 -10.79 9.67
N THR A 195 -14.98 -9.58 9.10
CA THR A 195 -15.89 -8.53 9.56
C THR A 195 -17.33 -9.00 9.52
N GLU A 196 -18.09 -8.77 10.59
CA GLU A 196 -19.50 -9.15 10.64
C GLU A 196 -20.32 -8.24 9.70
N PRO A 197 -21.32 -8.79 9.00
CA PRO A 197 -22.15 -8.01 8.06
C PRO A 197 -22.83 -6.80 8.71
N ALA A 198 -23.26 -6.95 9.96
CA ALA A 198 -23.93 -5.89 10.72
C ALA A 198 -22.99 -4.72 11.01
N ASP A 199 -21.71 -4.98 11.27
CA ASP A 199 -20.72 -3.94 11.54
C ASP A 199 -20.45 -3.12 10.28
N ALA A 200 -20.25 -3.78 9.13
CA ALA A 200 -20.05 -3.09 7.86
C ALA A 200 -21.24 -2.17 7.49
N LEU A 201 -22.47 -2.67 7.64
CA LEU A 201 -23.69 -1.88 7.40
C LEU A 201 -23.80 -0.70 8.38
N ARG A 202 -23.51 -0.93 9.66
CA ARG A 202 -23.53 0.11 10.69
C ARG A 202 -22.49 1.19 10.41
N THR A 203 -21.27 0.81 10.02
CA THR A 203 -20.21 1.76 9.65
C THR A 203 -20.68 2.70 8.54
N VAL A 204 -21.23 2.16 7.45
CA VAL A 204 -21.73 2.97 6.33
C VAL A 204 -22.84 3.92 6.78
N GLU A 205 -23.82 3.41 7.55
CA GLU A 205 -24.96 4.21 7.99
C GLU A 205 -24.55 5.34 8.94
N LEU A 206 -23.66 5.07 9.90
CA LEU A 206 -23.16 6.09 10.82
C LEU A 206 -22.35 7.17 10.10
N HIS A 207 -21.52 6.80 9.13
CA HIS A 207 -20.78 7.77 8.31
C HIS A 207 -21.74 8.60 7.46
N ARG A 208 -22.75 7.99 6.84
CA ARG A 208 -23.78 8.70 6.07
C ARG A 208 -24.46 9.77 6.93
N GLN A 209 -24.87 9.41 8.15
CA GLN A 209 -25.49 10.35 9.09
C GLN A 209 -24.50 11.45 9.52
N ALA A 210 -23.25 11.11 9.82
CA ALA A 210 -22.23 12.08 10.23
C ALA A 210 -21.91 13.11 9.13
N PHE A 211 -21.80 12.66 7.88
CA PHE A 211 -21.59 13.55 6.73
C PHE A 211 -22.81 14.46 6.52
N SER A 212 -24.03 13.90 6.59
CA SER A 212 -25.26 14.67 6.40
C SER A 212 -25.45 15.76 7.48
N ARG A 213 -25.06 15.49 8.73
CA ARG A 213 -25.05 16.51 9.81
C ARG A 213 -24.18 17.73 9.50
N LEU A 214 -23.14 17.56 8.67
CA LEU A 214 -22.25 18.64 8.24
C LEU A 214 -22.62 19.19 6.84
N GLY A 215 -23.74 18.76 6.24
CA GLY A 215 -24.14 19.16 4.90
C GLY A 215 -23.27 18.57 3.79
N LEU A 216 -22.58 17.45 4.05
CA LEU A 216 -21.64 16.81 3.15
C LEU A 216 -22.27 15.70 2.29
N ASP A 217 -23.58 15.73 2.04
CA ASP A 217 -24.28 14.67 1.27
C ASP A 217 -23.66 14.46 -0.11
N ALA A 218 -23.25 15.54 -0.79
CA ALA A 218 -22.58 15.46 -2.09
C ALA A 218 -21.19 14.82 -2.00
N ALA A 219 -20.47 15.01 -0.89
CA ALA A 219 -19.17 14.36 -0.65
C ALA A 219 -19.37 12.88 -0.31
N PHE A 220 -20.36 12.56 0.53
CA PHE A 220 -20.69 11.17 0.84
C PHE A 220 -21.18 10.40 -0.39
N ALA A 221 -21.85 11.04 -1.36
CA ALA A 221 -22.19 10.43 -2.64
C ALA A 221 -20.96 10.00 -3.48
N ARG A 222 -19.75 10.49 -3.13
CA ARG A 222 -18.46 10.06 -3.69
C ARG A 222 -17.68 9.13 -2.78
N ALA A 223 -18.24 8.70 -1.64
CA ALA A 223 -17.72 7.55 -0.91
C ALA A 223 -18.05 6.29 -1.72
N VAL A 224 -17.03 5.53 -2.11
CA VAL A 224 -17.18 4.39 -3.04
C VAL A 224 -16.64 3.09 -2.48
N GLY A 225 -15.92 3.13 -1.36
CA GLY A 225 -15.37 1.94 -0.73
C GLY A 225 -15.53 1.96 0.79
N VAL A 226 -15.65 0.77 1.35
CA VAL A 226 -15.58 0.53 2.80
C VAL A 226 -14.51 -0.52 3.08
N VAL A 227 -13.62 -0.22 4.01
CA VAL A 227 -12.60 -1.18 4.47
C VAL A 227 -13.25 -2.20 5.39
N VAL A 228 -12.95 -3.47 5.15
CA VAL A 228 -13.40 -4.63 5.95
C VAL A 228 -12.31 -5.69 5.95
N GLN A 229 -12.37 -6.62 6.89
CA GLN A 229 -11.48 -7.79 6.97
C GLN A 229 -12.14 -8.99 6.26
N PRO A 230 -11.69 -9.40 5.05
CA PRO A 230 -12.26 -10.53 4.30
C PRO A 230 -11.81 -11.90 4.78
N GLY A 231 -10.89 -11.97 5.73
CA GLY A 231 -10.24 -13.21 6.11
C GLY A 231 -8.85 -13.39 5.51
N VAL A 232 -8.12 -12.30 5.25
CA VAL A 232 -6.75 -12.33 4.71
C VAL A 232 -5.79 -11.60 5.63
N GLU A 233 -4.64 -12.20 5.85
CA GLU A 233 -3.56 -11.61 6.65
C GLU A 233 -2.23 -12.36 6.36
N PHE A 234 -1.12 -11.77 6.79
CA PHE A 234 0.17 -12.44 6.82
C PHE A 234 0.93 -12.07 8.10
N GLY A 235 1.62 -13.06 8.66
CA GLY A 235 2.50 -12.91 9.82
C GLY A 235 3.95 -12.75 9.40
N ASN A 236 4.90 -13.15 10.26
CA ASN A 236 6.32 -13.14 9.89
C ASN A 236 6.70 -14.24 8.88
N ALA A 237 6.04 -15.41 8.95
CA ALA A 237 6.34 -16.58 8.11
C ALA A 237 5.09 -17.26 7.52
N ASP A 238 3.89 -16.79 7.89
CA ASP A 238 2.63 -17.47 7.60
C ASP A 238 1.68 -16.56 6.82
N ILE A 239 0.81 -17.15 6.00
CA ILE A 239 -0.19 -16.44 5.19
C ILE A 239 -1.55 -17.05 5.46
N ILE A 240 -2.53 -16.23 5.85
CA ILE A 240 -3.94 -16.63 5.87
C ILE A 240 -4.53 -16.33 4.50
N ALA A 241 -4.71 -17.37 3.69
CA ALA A 241 -5.29 -17.24 2.37
C ALA A 241 -6.80 -16.95 2.44
N TYR A 242 -7.31 -16.16 1.50
CA TYR A 242 -8.74 -15.88 1.37
C TYR A 242 -9.55 -17.18 1.21
N ALA A 243 -10.56 -17.35 2.05
CA ALA A 243 -11.48 -18.47 2.00
C ALA A 243 -12.90 -17.96 1.69
N PRO A 244 -13.38 -18.03 0.44
CA PRO A 244 -14.67 -17.44 0.04
C PRO A 244 -15.85 -17.84 0.92
N TRP A 245 -15.90 -19.11 1.32
CA TRP A 245 -16.99 -19.63 2.17
C TRP A 245 -17.08 -18.93 3.53
N LYS A 246 -15.97 -18.44 4.10
CA LYS A 246 -15.96 -17.68 5.36
C LYS A 246 -16.54 -16.28 5.19
N ALA A 247 -16.36 -15.66 4.02
CA ALA A 247 -16.80 -14.30 3.73
C ALA A 247 -18.21 -14.21 3.13
N THR A 248 -18.87 -15.33 2.82
CA THR A 248 -20.20 -15.38 2.16
C THR A 248 -21.21 -14.39 2.75
N LYS A 249 -21.32 -14.30 4.08
CA LYS A 249 -22.27 -13.40 4.75
C LYS A 249 -21.88 -11.93 4.59
N LEU A 250 -20.59 -11.62 4.69
CA LEU A 250 -20.06 -10.26 4.51
C LEU A 250 -20.27 -9.79 3.07
N VAL A 251 -20.00 -10.67 2.10
CA VAL A 251 -20.22 -10.43 0.67
C VAL A 251 -21.69 -10.12 0.38
N ALA A 252 -22.62 -10.87 0.98
CA ALA A 252 -24.05 -10.62 0.83
C ALA A 252 -24.49 -9.24 1.32
N ALA A 253 -23.80 -8.63 2.29
CA ALA A 253 -24.13 -7.28 2.75
C ALA A 253 -23.89 -6.19 1.69
N LEU A 254 -23.04 -6.43 0.68
CA LEU A 254 -22.85 -5.48 -0.44
C LEU A 254 -24.13 -5.27 -1.27
N GLU A 255 -25.10 -6.18 -1.21
CA GLU A 255 -26.40 -6.00 -1.87
C GLU A 255 -27.18 -4.83 -1.27
N SER A 256 -27.03 -4.60 0.03
CA SER A 256 -27.65 -3.48 0.75
C SER A 256 -26.87 -2.16 0.61
N MET A 257 -25.69 -2.18 -0.03
CA MET A 257 -24.79 -1.04 -0.19
C MET A 257 -24.36 -0.88 -1.66
N PRO A 258 -25.28 -0.62 -2.60
CA PRO A 258 -24.97 -0.59 -4.04
C PRO A 258 -23.97 0.51 -4.45
N GLN A 259 -23.82 1.54 -3.62
CA GLN A 259 -22.83 2.61 -3.79
C GLN A 259 -21.38 2.14 -3.53
N PHE A 260 -21.19 1.03 -2.83
CA PHE A 260 -19.89 0.62 -2.30
C PHE A 260 -19.35 -0.65 -2.97
N VAL A 261 -18.02 -0.73 -2.98
CA VAL A 261 -17.23 -1.96 -3.06
C VAL A 261 -16.46 -2.13 -1.75
N PHE A 262 -15.90 -3.31 -1.49
CA PHE A 262 -14.95 -3.46 -0.41
C PHE A 262 -13.53 -3.10 -0.85
N GLU A 263 -12.81 -2.43 0.04
CA GLU A 263 -11.36 -2.28 -0.03
C GLU A 263 -10.73 -3.27 0.94
N ALA A 264 -9.89 -4.17 0.42
CA ALA A 264 -9.17 -5.15 1.22
C ALA A 264 -7.72 -4.72 1.41
N HIS A 265 -7.30 -4.70 2.67
CA HIS A 265 -5.93 -4.43 3.10
C HIS A 265 -5.16 -5.73 3.29
N SER A 266 -3.84 -5.64 3.38
CA SER A 266 -2.95 -6.78 3.64
C SER A 266 -3.18 -7.96 2.68
N THR A 267 -3.50 -7.67 1.42
CA THR A 267 -3.73 -8.70 0.39
C THR A 267 -2.43 -9.29 -0.16
N ASP A 268 -1.29 -8.81 0.34
CA ASP A 268 0.04 -9.30 0.04
C ASP A 268 0.16 -10.82 0.23
N TYR A 269 0.98 -11.44 -0.62
CA TYR A 269 1.33 -12.86 -0.64
C TYR A 269 0.18 -13.84 -0.92
N GLN A 270 -1.03 -13.36 -1.20
CA GLN A 270 -2.16 -14.20 -1.55
C GLN A 270 -1.93 -14.95 -2.87
N PRO A 271 -2.37 -16.22 -2.98
CA PRO A 271 -2.41 -16.93 -4.26
C PRO A 271 -3.22 -16.16 -5.31
N ALA A 272 -2.88 -16.32 -6.59
CA ALA A 272 -3.53 -15.61 -7.68
C ALA A 272 -5.05 -15.88 -7.73
N GLU A 273 -5.45 -17.12 -7.48
CA GLU A 273 -6.84 -17.55 -7.41
C GLU A 273 -7.59 -16.93 -6.21
N ALA A 274 -6.90 -16.68 -5.10
CA ALA A 274 -7.46 -16.03 -3.92
C ALA A 274 -7.71 -14.54 -4.19
N LEU A 275 -6.76 -13.85 -4.86
CA LEU A 275 -6.94 -12.47 -5.30
C LEU A 275 -8.07 -12.33 -6.33
N ALA A 276 -8.17 -13.25 -7.29
CA ALA A 276 -9.27 -13.27 -8.25
C ALA A 276 -10.62 -13.54 -7.57
N ALA A 277 -10.66 -14.41 -6.56
CA ALA A 277 -11.84 -14.67 -5.75
C ALA A 277 -12.26 -13.44 -4.94
N LEU A 278 -11.31 -12.70 -4.34
CA LEU A 278 -11.58 -11.42 -3.68
C LEU A 278 -12.28 -10.42 -4.61
N VAL A 279 -11.73 -10.21 -5.82
CA VAL A 279 -12.35 -9.27 -6.79
C VAL A 279 -13.74 -9.73 -7.19
N ARG A 280 -13.92 -11.02 -7.47
CA ARG A 280 -15.24 -11.61 -7.79
C ARG A 280 -16.25 -11.36 -6.67
N ASP A 281 -15.82 -11.48 -5.43
CA ASP A 281 -16.67 -11.39 -4.24
C ASP A 281 -16.88 -9.94 -3.76
N GLY A 282 -16.44 -8.94 -4.55
CA GLY A 282 -16.72 -7.52 -4.33
C GLY A 282 -15.64 -6.76 -3.58
N PHE A 283 -14.52 -7.40 -3.24
CA PHE A 283 -13.29 -6.76 -2.78
C PHE A 283 -12.52 -6.22 -3.99
N ALA A 284 -13.04 -5.14 -4.57
CA ALA A 284 -12.60 -4.63 -5.85
C ALA A 284 -11.39 -3.68 -5.76
N ILE A 285 -11.00 -3.26 -4.56
CA ILE A 285 -9.77 -2.50 -4.33
C ILE A 285 -8.85 -3.38 -3.48
N LEU A 286 -7.74 -3.81 -4.07
CA LEU A 286 -6.77 -4.70 -3.40
C LEU A 286 -5.49 -3.93 -3.10
N LYS A 287 -5.21 -3.69 -1.81
CA LYS A 287 -3.99 -2.99 -1.39
C LYS A 287 -2.81 -3.96 -1.29
N VAL A 288 -1.69 -3.55 -1.86
CA VAL A 288 -0.41 -4.27 -1.84
C VAL A 288 0.73 -3.31 -1.58
N GLY A 289 1.68 -3.71 -0.73
CA GLY A 289 2.83 -2.87 -0.39
C GLY A 289 4.03 -3.73 -0.01
N PRO A 290 4.01 -4.38 1.17
CA PRO A 290 5.07 -5.27 1.63
C PRO A 290 5.55 -6.28 0.59
N TRP A 291 4.67 -6.92 -0.18
CA TRP A 291 5.07 -7.92 -1.17
C TRP A 291 5.94 -7.33 -2.28
N LEU A 292 5.67 -6.08 -2.68
CA LEU A 292 6.44 -5.39 -3.72
C LEU A 292 7.87 -5.10 -3.25
N THR A 293 8.02 -4.56 -2.03
CA THR A 293 9.33 -4.26 -1.45
C THR A 293 10.06 -5.51 -0.97
N PHE A 294 9.34 -6.57 -0.58
CA PHE A 294 9.89 -7.88 -0.28
C PHE A 294 10.50 -8.51 -1.53
N ALA A 295 9.77 -8.53 -2.65
CA ALA A 295 10.28 -9.04 -3.93
C ALA A 295 11.49 -8.22 -4.41
N LEU A 296 11.48 -6.90 -4.19
CA LEU A 296 12.63 -6.04 -4.48
C LEU A 296 13.84 -6.39 -3.59
N ARG A 297 13.63 -6.61 -2.29
CA ARG A 297 14.68 -7.01 -1.34
C ARG A 297 15.30 -8.35 -1.74
N GLU A 298 14.49 -9.34 -2.10
CA GLU A 298 14.98 -10.63 -2.61
C GLU A 298 15.88 -10.43 -3.82
N ALA A 299 15.45 -9.59 -4.76
CA ALA A 299 16.21 -9.31 -5.96
C ALA A 299 17.53 -8.58 -5.67
N LEU A 300 17.50 -7.57 -4.81
CA LEU A 300 18.69 -6.86 -4.34
C LEU A 300 19.69 -7.79 -3.63
N TYR A 301 19.21 -8.73 -2.80
CA TYR A 301 20.07 -9.69 -2.11
C TYR A 301 20.65 -10.72 -3.08
N GLY A 302 19.87 -11.19 -4.05
CA GLY A 302 20.37 -12.05 -5.13
C GLY A 302 21.44 -11.34 -5.96
N LEU A 303 21.23 -10.07 -6.32
CA LEU A 303 22.23 -9.25 -7.00
C LEU A 303 23.49 -9.03 -6.15
N SER A 304 23.36 -8.90 -4.83
CA SER A 304 24.52 -8.81 -3.94
C SER A 304 25.41 -10.05 -4.05
N HIS A 305 24.82 -11.25 -4.06
CA HIS A 305 25.58 -12.48 -4.26
C HIS A 305 26.18 -12.58 -5.67
N ILE A 306 25.45 -12.16 -6.69
CA ILE A 306 25.95 -12.11 -8.08
C ILE A 306 27.16 -11.17 -8.18
N ALA A 307 27.13 -10.03 -7.50
CA ALA A 307 28.23 -9.07 -7.50
C ALA A 307 29.49 -9.63 -6.84
N ASP A 308 29.37 -10.53 -5.86
CA ASP A 308 30.51 -11.17 -5.22
C ASP A 308 31.27 -12.09 -6.19
N GLU A 309 30.56 -12.71 -7.13
CA GLU A 309 31.15 -13.54 -8.19
C GLU A 309 31.70 -12.72 -9.36
N LEU A 310 30.94 -11.71 -9.81
CA LEU A 310 31.23 -10.97 -11.05
C LEU A 310 32.15 -9.76 -10.87
N ALA A 311 32.20 -9.21 -9.66
CA ALA A 311 32.98 -8.03 -9.31
C ALA A 311 33.53 -8.19 -7.87
N PRO A 312 34.39 -9.19 -7.61
CA PRO A 312 34.90 -9.46 -6.27
C PRO A 312 35.70 -8.26 -5.74
N ASP A 313 35.27 -7.73 -4.60
CA ASP A 313 35.94 -6.66 -3.88
C ASP A 313 35.87 -6.95 -2.37
N PRO A 314 36.98 -7.39 -1.74
CA PRO A 314 37.00 -7.69 -0.30
C PRO A 314 36.71 -6.48 0.61
N SER A 315 36.79 -5.25 0.07
CA SER A 315 36.49 -4.02 0.82
C SER A 315 35.03 -3.59 0.70
N ARG A 316 34.28 -4.13 -0.27
CA ARG A 316 32.87 -3.83 -0.46
C ARG A 316 32.05 -4.54 0.62
N GLU A 317 31.35 -3.77 1.43
CA GLU A 317 30.34 -4.33 2.33
C GLU A 317 29.15 -4.84 1.50
N GLY A 318 28.80 -6.12 1.70
CA GLY A 318 27.61 -6.69 1.06
C GLY A 318 26.33 -6.00 1.52
N LEU A 319 25.37 -5.84 0.61
CA LEU A 319 24.12 -5.13 0.90
C LEU A 319 23.37 -5.70 2.13
N PRO A 320 23.25 -7.04 2.33
CA PRO A 320 22.64 -7.58 3.54
C PRO A 320 23.33 -7.14 4.84
N ALA A 321 24.66 -7.00 4.84
CA ALA A 321 25.42 -6.57 6.01
C ALA A 321 25.20 -5.08 6.32
N ALA A 322 25.21 -4.23 5.29
CA ALA A 322 24.90 -2.81 5.44
C ALA A 322 23.47 -2.60 5.98
N MET A 323 22.50 -3.36 5.47
CA MET A 323 21.12 -3.31 5.96
C MET A 323 20.99 -3.80 7.41
N GLU A 324 21.71 -4.86 7.80
CA GLU A 324 21.75 -5.32 9.19
C GLU A 324 22.27 -4.22 10.12
N ARG A 325 23.37 -3.56 9.74
CA ARG A 325 23.93 -2.43 10.50
C ARG A 325 22.91 -1.29 10.64
N ALA A 326 22.27 -0.88 9.55
CA ALA A 326 21.27 0.19 9.56
C ALA A 326 20.06 -0.16 10.44
N MET A 327 19.58 -1.41 10.37
CA MET A 327 18.45 -1.87 11.18
C MET A 327 18.80 -1.96 12.67
N LEU A 328 20.01 -2.39 13.03
CA LEU A 328 20.47 -2.42 14.42
C LEU A 328 20.70 -1.01 14.99
N ALA A 329 21.17 -0.07 14.17
CA ALA A 329 21.41 1.31 14.59
C ALA A 329 20.10 2.07 14.90
N SER A 330 18.98 1.68 14.31
CA SER A 330 17.67 2.34 14.51
C SER A 330 16.56 1.31 14.66
N PRO A 331 16.46 0.59 15.80
CA PRO A 331 15.59 -0.58 15.93
C PRO A 331 14.09 -0.27 16.00
N GLY A 332 13.70 1.00 16.16
CA GLY A 332 12.32 1.42 16.40
C GLY A 332 11.30 0.95 15.36
N ASN A 333 11.70 0.77 14.10
CA ASN A 333 10.78 0.34 13.03
C ASN A 333 10.52 -1.17 12.98
N TRP A 334 11.31 -1.99 13.71
CA TRP A 334 11.17 -3.45 13.70
C TRP A 334 11.07 -4.11 15.08
N GLN A 335 11.62 -3.50 16.14
CA GLN A 335 11.81 -4.15 17.46
C GLN A 335 10.53 -4.72 18.06
N LYS A 336 9.41 -4.00 17.91
CA LYS A 336 8.11 -4.46 18.41
C LYS A 336 7.55 -5.64 17.60
N TYR A 337 7.94 -5.79 16.34
CA TYR A 337 7.38 -6.77 15.40
C TYR A 337 8.14 -8.10 15.39
N TYR A 338 9.40 -8.11 15.83
CA TYR A 338 10.27 -9.29 15.80
C TYR A 338 10.63 -9.72 17.23
N PRO A 339 9.81 -10.57 17.87
CA PRO A 339 10.16 -11.15 19.17
C PRO A 339 11.24 -12.24 19.03
N GLY A 340 11.69 -12.76 20.16
CA GLY A 340 12.63 -13.88 20.23
C GLY A 340 14.08 -13.49 20.51
N THR A 341 14.96 -14.46 20.36
CA THR A 341 16.41 -14.34 20.57
C THR A 341 17.07 -13.45 19.50
N PRO A 342 18.29 -12.94 19.73
CA PRO A 342 19.01 -12.15 18.74
C PRO A 342 19.17 -12.83 17.37
N GLY A 343 19.34 -14.16 17.34
CA GLY A 343 19.42 -14.94 16.10
C GLY A 343 18.10 -15.00 15.34
N GLU A 344 16.99 -15.23 16.05
CA GLU A 344 15.63 -15.22 15.47
C GLU A 344 15.25 -13.83 14.98
N GLN A 345 15.61 -12.78 15.71
CA GLN A 345 15.39 -11.39 15.30
C GLN A 345 16.18 -11.06 14.05
N ARG A 346 17.44 -11.52 13.95
CA ARG A 346 18.25 -11.36 12.74
C ARG A 346 17.57 -12.01 11.53
N LEU A 347 17.09 -13.24 11.68
CA LEU A 347 16.36 -13.91 10.61
C LEU A 347 15.13 -13.09 10.18
N GLN A 348 14.34 -12.63 11.13
CA GLN A 348 13.13 -11.86 10.84
C GLN A 348 13.42 -10.50 10.19
N ARG A 349 14.49 -9.80 10.57
CA ARG A 349 14.89 -8.53 9.93
C ARG A 349 15.11 -8.66 8.42
N HIS A 350 15.60 -9.80 7.97
CA HIS A 350 15.94 -10.03 6.57
C HIS A 350 14.90 -10.83 5.78
N PHE A 351 14.08 -11.65 6.44
CA PHE A 351 13.25 -12.65 5.75
C PHE A 351 11.77 -12.63 6.12
N SER A 352 11.37 -11.85 7.14
CA SER A 352 9.96 -11.77 7.53
C SER A 352 9.09 -11.17 6.41
N LEU A 353 7.91 -11.76 6.20
CA LEU A 353 6.88 -11.24 5.29
C LEU A 353 6.34 -9.86 5.73
N SER A 354 6.50 -9.50 7.01
CA SER A 354 6.21 -8.16 7.52
C SER A 354 7.04 -7.05 6.87
N ASP A 355 8.18 -7.41 6.26
CA ASP A 355 9.05 -6.56 5.46
C ASP A 355 9.41 -5.22 6.13
N ARG A 356 9.75 -5.24 7.43
CA ARG A 356 10.06 -4.01 8.20
C ARG A 356 11.38 -3.36 7.73
N ILE A 357 12.20 -4.08 6.98
CA ILE A 357 13.37 -3.52 6.29
C ILE A 357 13.01 -2.40 5.31
N ARG A 358 11.76 -2.35 4.80
CA ARG A 358 11.33 -1.30 3.85
C ARG A 358 11.48 0.13 4.35
N TYR A 359 11.41 0.33 5.66
CA TYR A 359 11.55 1.64 6.30
C TYR A 359 13.00 2.15 6.32
N TYR A 360 13.97 1.30 5.97
CA TYR A 360 15.40 1.63 6.01
C TYR A 360 15.96 1.98 4.63
N TRP A 361 15.29 1.63 3.54
CA TRP A 361 15.72 1.98 2.18
C TRP A 361 15.94 3.49 1.94
N PRO A 362 15.18 4.42 2.57
CA PRO A 362 15.46 5.85 2.46
C PRO A 362 16.68 6.33 3.26
N SER A 363 17.29 5.50 4.11
CA SER A 363 18.45 5.91 4.91
C SER A 363 19.69 6.08 4.03
N PRO A 364 20.58 7.05 4.34
CA PRO A 364 21.80 7.27 3.57
C PRO A 364 22.66 6.00 3.42
N ASP A 365 22.79 5.20 4.49
CA ASP A 365 23.56 3.96 4.49
C ASP A 365 22.99 2.93 3.50
N ALA A 366 21.66 2.75 3.48
CA ALA A 366 21.00 1.82 2.57
C ALA A 366 21.08 2.28 1.11
N GLN A 367 20.92 3.59 0.86
CA GLN A 367 21.06 4.17 -0.46
C GLN A 367 22.49 3.98 -0.99
N HIS A 368 23.49 4.34 -0.19
CA HIS A 368 24.89 4.18 -0.55
C HIS A 368 25.27 2.73 -0.83
N ALA A 369 24.84 1.78 0.00
CA ALA A 369 25.10 0.36 -0.21
C ALA A 369 24.42 -0.16 -1.49
N THR A 370 23.19 0.28 -1.78
CA THR A 370 22.45 -0.08 -2.99
C THR A 370 23.13 0.50 -4.24
N GLU A 371 23.52 1.77 -4.21
CA GLU A 371 24.25 2.44 -5.30
C GLU A 371 25.60 1.76 -5.57
N THR A 372 26.34 1.40 -4.51
CA THR A 372 27.62 0.69 -4.62
C THR A 372 27.45 -0.69 -5.26
N LEU A 373 26.40 -1.43 -4.86
CA LEU A 373 26.06 -2.71 -5.48
C LEU A 373 25.74 -2.55 -6.98
N LEU A 374 24.87 -1.61 -7.32
CA LEU A 374 24.47 -1.38 -8.72
C LEU A 374 25.64 -0.89 -9.57
N ALA A 375 26.50 -0.02 -9.04
CA ALA A 375 27.70 0.44 -9.72
C ALA A 375 28.72 -0.68 -9.98
N ALA A 376 28.86 -1.64 -9.05
CA ALA A 376 29.75 -2.79 -9.23
C ALA A 376 29.29 -3.74 -10.35
N LEU A 377 27.99 -3.85 -10.56
CA LEU A 377 27.42 -4.61 -11.68
C LEU A 377 27.40 -3.79 -12.98
N GLY A 378 27.19 -2.48 -12.90
CA GLY A 378 27.10 -1.58 -14.05
C GLY A 378 26.02 -2.02 -15.05
N ASP A 379 26.21 -1.68 -16.32
CA ASP A 379 25.29 -2.04 -17.42
C ASP A 379 25.59 -3.42 -18.02
N ARG A 380 26.37 -4.26 -17.34
CA ARG A 380 26.77 -5.55 -17.89
C ARG A 380 25.58 -6.50 -17.94
N GLU A 381 25.56 -7.35 -18.97
CA GLU A 381 24.68 -8.51 -18.98
C GLU A 381 25.15 -9.53 -17.93
N ILE A 382 24.24 -9.93 -17.05
CA ILE A 382 24.46 -10.91 -16.01
C ILE A 382 24.28 -12.30 -16.62
N PRO A 383 25.29 -13.20 -16.50
CA PRO A 383 25.18 -14.57 -17.01
C PRO A 383 23.95 -15.30 -16.48
N ARG A 384 23.17 -15.89 -17.39
CA ARG A 384 21.94 -16.64 -17.07
C ARG A 384 22.11 -17.68 -15.94
N PRO A 385 23.20 -18.47 -15.83
CA PRO A 385 23.35 -19.41 -14.71
C PRO A 385 23.34 -18.73 -13.33
N LEU A 386 23.87 -17.50 -13.22
CA LEU A 386 23.83 -16.74 -11.98
C LEU A 386 22.42 -16.22 -11.68
N ILE A 387 21.69 -15.79 -12.72
CA ILE A 387 20.27 -15.44 -12.59
C ILE A 387 19.46 -16.67 -12.15
N SER A 388 19.65 -17.82 -12.79
CA SER A 388 18.99 -19.07 -12.40
C SER A 388 19.27 -19.46 -10.94
N GLN A 389 20.50 -19.22 -10.46
CA GLN A 389 20.93 -19.59 -9.11
C GLN A 389 20.36 -18.65 -8.03
N TYR A 390 20.37 -17.34 -8.26
CA TYR A 390 20.07 -16.33 -7.22
C TYR A 390 18.74 -15.60 -7.43
N LEU A 391 18.21 -15.61 -8.65
CA LEU A 391 16.98 -14.95 -9.09
C LEU A 391 16.13 -15.89 -9.95
N GLY A 392 16.07 -17.18 -9.56
CA GLY A 392 15.52 -18.25 -10.38
C GLY A 392 14.07 -18.04 -10.83
N HIS A 393 13.30 -17.23 -10.09
CA HIS A 393 11.94 -16.81 -10.48
C HIS A 393 11.88 -15.95 -11.75
N LEU A 394 13.02 -15.44 -12.24
CA LEU A 394 13.13 -14.68 -13.49
C LEU A 394 13.78 -15.47 -14.64
N ASP A 395 14.36 -16.65 -14.39
CA ASP A 395 15.17 -17.36 -15.40
C ASP A 395 14.40 -17.67 -16.68
N ALA A 396 13.15 -18.12 -16.55
CA ALA A 396 12.31 -18.46 -17.69
C ALA A 396 12.04 -17.24 -18.60
N GLU A 397 11.83 -16.08 -18.00
CA GLU A 397 11.54 -14.83 -18.69
C GLU A 397 12.79 -14.23 -19.35
N VAL A 398 13.94 -14.32 -18.68
CA VAL A 398 15.26 -13.95 -19.24
C VAL A 398 15.63 -14.89 -20.39
N GLY A 399 15.47 -16.21 -20.21
CA GLY A 399 15.77 -17.21 -21.23
C GLY A 399 14.88 -17.08 -22.48
N ALA A 400 13.69 -16.50 -22.33
CA ALA A 400 12.79 -16.18 -23.43
C ALA A 400 13.02 -14.79 -24.05
N GLY A 401 14.02 -14.03 -23.57
CA GLY A 401 14.35 -12.69 -24.07
C GLY A 401 13.31 -11.62 -23.73
N ARG A 402 12.45 -11.84 -22.72
CA ARG A 402 11.43 -10.87 -22.28
C ARG A 402 11.95 -9.90 -21.21
N ILE A 403 13.04 -10.25 -20.56
CA ILE A 403 13.74 -9.40 -19.59
C ILE A 403 15.20 -9.30 -20.04
N GLU A 404 15.70 -8.07 -20.13
CA GLU A 404 17.12 -7.83 -20.33
C GLU A 404 17.89 -8.24 -19.06
N PRO A 405 18.98 -9.01 -19.16
CA PRO A 405 19.68 -9.55 -17.99
C PRO A 405 20.59 -8.52 -17.31
N THR A 406 20.16 -7.26 -17.16
CA THR A 406 20.90 -6.22 -16.44
C THR A 406 20.38 -6.09 -15.00
N ALA A 407 21.22 -5.58 -14.09
CA ALA A 407 20.85 -5.45 -12.67
C ALA A 407 19.54 -4.66 -12.48
N HIS A 408 19.41 -3.51 -13.16
CA HIS A 408 18.23 -2.66 -13.08
C HIS A 408 16.96 -3.38 -13.57
N GLU A 409 17.01 -4.01 -14.75
CA GLU A 409 15.83 -4.65 -15.34
C GLU A 409 15.40 -5.89 -14.56
N LEU A 410 16.31 -6.61 -13.90
CA LEU A 410 15.96 -7.70 -12.99
C LEU A 410 15.26 -7.22 -11.71
N LEU A 411 15.60 -6.04 -11.18
CA LEU A 411 14.88 -5.42 -10.06
C LEU A 411 13.47 -5.03 -10.47
N ILE A 412 13.32 -4.35 -11.62
CA ILE A 412 12.01 -3.97 -12.17
C ILE A 412 11.16 -5.21 -12.44
N ALA A 413 11.73 -6.26 -13.03
CA ALA A 413 11.01 -7.49 -13.32
C ALA A 413 10.55 -8.24 -12.06
N SER A 414 11.36 -8.23 -10.99
CA SER A 414 10.99 -8.86 -9.71
C SER A 414 9.73 -8.23 -9.10
N VAL A 415 9.60 -6.91 -9.16
CA VAL A 415 8.39 -6.19 -8.73
C VAL A 415 7.25 -6.42 -9.73
N THR A 416 7.54 -6.35 -11.03
CA THR A 416 6.55 -6.53 -12.11
C THR A 416 5.82 -7.87 -12.02
N ARG A 417 6.53 -8.95 -11.63
CA ARG A 417 5.92 -10.27 -11.42
C ARG A 417 4.77 -10.23 -10.40
N ILE A 418 4.91 -9.44 -9.34
CA ILE A 418 3.85 -9.29 -8.33
C ILE A 418 2.70 -8.46 -8.91
N LEU A 419 3.00 -7.38 -9.62
CA LEU A 419 1.99 -6.56 -10.29
C LEU A 419 1.16 -7.36 -11.32
N ASP A 420 1.78 -8.30 -12.02
CA ASP A 420 1.10 -9.18 -12.97
C ASP A 420 0.09 -10.14 -12.28
N ILE A 421 0.37 -10.59 -11.05
CA ILE A 421 -0.58 -11.37 -10.25
C ILE A 421 -1.84 -10.52 -9.94
N TYR A 422 -1.65 -9.31 -9.44
CA TYR A 422 -2.76 -8.40 -9.12
C TYR A 422 -3.54 -7.97 -10.35
N ARG A 423 -2.85 -7.70 -11.46
CA ARG A 423 -3.50 -7.38 -12.74
C ARG A 423 -4.39 -8.52 -13.22
N SER A 424 -3.90 -9.75 -13.13
CA SER A 424 -4.68 -10.94 -13.54
C SER A 424 -5.95 -11.10 -12.70
N ALA A 425 -5.91 -10.73 -11.42
CA ALA A 425 -7.08 -10.75 -10.54
C ALA A 425 -8.05 -9.59 -10.78
N THR A 426 -7.53 -8.39 -11.05
CA THR A 426 -8.31 -7.15 -11.14
C THR A 426 -8.82 -6.83 -12.54
N ASN A 427 -8.28 -7.48 -13.57
CA ASN A 427 -8.74 -7.38 -14.95
C ASN A 427 -8.83 -8.78 -15.60
N PRO A 428 -9.74 -9.64 -15.10
CA PRO A 428 -9.85 -11.04 -15.51
C PRO A 428 -10.49 -11.25 -16.89
#